data_AF-A0A9C7SC28-F1
#
_entry.id   AF-A0A9C7SC28-F1
#
_cell.length_a   1.000
_cell.length_b   1.000
_cell.length_c   1.000
_cell.angle_alpha   90.00
_cell.angle_beta   90.00
_cell.angle_gamma   90.00
#
_symmetry.space_group_name_H-M   'P 1'
#
loop_
_entity.id
_entity.type
_entity.pdbx_description
1 polymer ?
#
loop_
_entity_poly.entity_id
_entity_poly.type
_entity_poly.pdbx_seq_one_letter_code
_entity_poly.pdbx_strand_id
1 'polypeptide(L)'
;MSEDLRRETIEKIEDFLAGKISKAEAARWAVEILAKRTFGTNELVLEDAITALAGLHDEDERFDTAREDLLYFRNCLLKETPYLVSIEFPAKQVAEEADEYKPGEE
;
A
#
# COMPACT_ATOMS: atom_id res chain seq x y z
N MET A 1 7.80 13.11 -15.56
CA MET A 1 8.04 11.67 -15.34
C MET A 1 7.23 11.14 -14.17
N SER A 2 7.49 11.56 -12.93
CA SER A 2 6.65 11.16 -11.77
C SER A 2 5.21 11.69 -11.83
N GLU A 3 5.02 12.92 -12.35
CA GLU A 3 3.68 13.50 -12.46
C GLU A 3 2.81 12.85 -13.55
N ASP A 4 3.43 12.42 -14.66
CA ASP A 4 2.74 11.71 -15.74
C ASP A 4 2.22 10.35 -15.23
N LEU A 5 3.08 9.58 -14.54
CA LEU A 5 2.67 8.30 -13.96
C LEU A 5 1.62 8.47 -12.86
N ARG A 6 1.74 9.53 -12.04
CA ARG A 6 0.72 9.87 -11.04
C ARG A 6 -0.63 10.12 -11.70
N ARG A 7 -0.68 10.88 -12.79
CA ARG A 7 -1.92 11.13 -13.54
C ARG A 7 -2.49 9.86 -14.15
N GLU A 8 -1.63 9.03 -14.75
CA GLU A 8 -2.02 7.74 -15.32
C GLU A 8 -2.58 6.80 -14.24
N THR A 9 -1.97 6.78 -13.05
CA THR A 9 -2.45 5.97 -11.92
C THR A 9 -3.82 6.43 -11.45
N ILE A 10 -4.05 7.74 -11.35
CA ILE A 10 -5.37 8.29 -11.01
C ILE A 10 -6.41 7.85 -12.06
N GLU A 11 -6.08 7.97 -13.35
CA GLU A 11 -6.99 7.58 -14.43
C GLU A 11 -7.32 6.07 -14.37
N LYS A 12 -6.32 5.22 -14.12
CA LYS A 12 -6.54 3.77 -13.97
C LYS A 12 -7.42 3.43 -12.76
N ILE A 13 -7.24 4.11 -11.63
CA ILE A 13 -8.12 3.95 -10.48
C ILE A 13 -9.55 4.38 -10.84
N GLU A 14 -9.73 5.53 -11.49
CA GLU A 14 -11.05 6.04 -11.89
C GLU A 14 -11.74 5.13 -12.90
N ASP A 15 -11.01 4.62 -13.89
CA ASP A 15 -11.54 3.71 -14.89
C ASP A 15 -11.97 2.38 -14.26
N PHE A 16 -11.22 1.87 -13.28
CA PHE A 16 -11.62 0.69 -12.52
C PHE A 16 -12.85 0.97 -11.66
N LEU A 17 -12.86 2.07 -10.90
CA LEU A 17 -13.99 2.47 -10.05
C LEU A 17 -15.28 2.76 -10.85
N ALA A 18 -15.14 3.18 -12.10
CA ALA A 18 -16.23 3.38 -13.05
C ALA A 18 -16.65 2.08 -13.78
N GLY A 19 -15.94 0.97 -13.57
CA GLY A 19 -16.22 -0.32 -14.21
C GLY A 19 -15.87 -0.36 -15.71
N LYS A 20 -15.01 0.55 -16.19
CA LYS A 20 -14.56 0.58 -17.59
C LYS A 20 -13.49 -0.47 -17.89
N ILE A 21 -12.68 -0.79 -16.88
CA ILE A 21 -11.63 -1.81 -16.96
C ILE A 21 -11.88 -2.90 -15.92
N SER A 22 -11.47 -4.13 -16.24
CA SER A 22 -11.61 -5.28 -15.34
C SER A 22 -10.53 -5.30 -14.26
N LYS A 23 -10.76 -6.04 -13.16
CA LYS A 23 -9.75 -6.30 -12.11
C LYS A 23 -8.43 -6.80 -12.71
N ALA A 24 -8.51 -7.79 -13.60
CA ALA A 24 -7.35 -8.38 -14.25
C ALA A 24 -6.58 -7.39 -15.14
N GLU A 25 -7.29 -6.50 -15.84
CA GLU A 25 -6.66 -5.48 -16.68
C GLU A 25 -5.94 -4.42 -15.83
N ALA A 26 -6.59 -3.94 -14.78
CA ALA A 26 -6.01 -2.98 -13.83
C ALA A 26 -4.76 -3.56 -13.15
N ALA A 27 -4.84 -4.80 -12.68
CA ALA A 27 -3.73 -5.48 -12.02
C ALA A 27 -2.57 -5.77 -12.97
N ARG A 28 -2.85 -6.22 -14.20
CA ARG A 28 -1.80 -6.46 -15.20
C ARG A 28 -1.03 -5.18 -15.52
N TRP A 29 -1.73 -4.06 -15.72
CA TRP A 29 -1.08 -2.77 -15.93
C TRP A 29 -0.17 -2.42 -14.74
N ALA A 30 -0.67 -2.57 -13.51
CA ALA A 30 0.09 -2.26 -12.31
C ALA A 30 1.36 -3.12 -12.16
N VAL A 31 1.25 -4.44 -12.38
CA VAL A 31 2.40 -5.36 -12.36
C VAL A 31 3.45 -4.97 -13.38
N GLU A 32 3.05 -4.57 -14.60
CA GLU A 32 4.00 -4.11 -15.61
C GLU A 32 4.75 -2.84 -15.20
N ILE A 33 4.09 -1.91 -14.52
CA ILE A 33 4.74 -0.70 -14.02
C ILE A 33 5.72 -1.03 -12.90
N LEU A 34 5.32 -1.84 -11.92
CA LEU A 34 6.18 -2.28 -10.81
C LEU A 34 7.40 -3.07 -11.32
N ALA A 35 7.27 -3.85 -12.38
CA ALA A 35 8.38 -4.59 -12.98
C ALA A 35 9.39 -3.72 -13.74
N LYS A 36 8.94 -2.58 -14.30
CA LYS A 36 9.78 -1.71 -15.15
C LYS A 36 10.44 -0.57 -14.39
N ARG A 37 9.99 -0.27 -13.17
CA ARG A 37 10.38 0.94 -12.45
C ARG A 37 10.54 0.70 -10.96
N THR A 38 11.55 1.36 -10.39
CA THR A 38 11.71 1.51 -8.94
C THR A 38 11.17 2.86 -8.49
N PHE A 39 10.55 2.88 -7.31
CA PHE A 39 9.97 4.08 -6.70
C PHE A 39 10.94 4.65 -5.66
N GLY A 40 11.04 5.99 -5.62
CA GLY A 40 11.79 6.67 -4.58
C GLY A 40 10.95 6.87 -3.32
N THR A 41 11.59 7.23 -2.21
CA THR A 41 10.92 7.54 -0.93
C THR A 41 9.90 8.68 -1.02
N ASN A 42 10.03 9.57 -2.01
CA ASN A 42 9.07 10.65 -2.26
C ASN A 42 7.84 10.19 -3.08
N GLU A 43 7.83 8.94 -3.55
CA GLU A 43 6.79 8.36 -4.40
C GLU A 43 6.02 7.24 -3.71
N LEU A 44 6.12 7.12 -2.38
CA LEU A 44 5.46 6.07 -1.59
C LEU A 44 3.96 5.96 -1.86
N VAL A 45 3.25 7.09 -1.89
CA VAL A 45 1.80 7.11 -2.20
C VAL A 45 1.50 6.51 -3.59
N LEU A 46 2.39 6.78 -4.54
CA LEU A 46 2.24 6.31 -5.92
C LEU A 46 2.54 4.81 -6.00
N GLU A 47 3.60 4.37 -5.34
CA GLU A 47 3.96 2.96 -5.22
C GLU A 47 2.85 2.14 -4.55
N ASP A 48 2.32 2.62 -3.43
CA ASP A 48 1.26 1.93 -2.68
C ASP A 48 -0.04 1.88 -3.48
N ALA A 49 -0.39 2.97 -4.20
CA ALA A 49 -1.55 2.98 -5.08
C ALA A 49 -1.44 1.96 -6.23
N ILE A 50 -0.26 1.84 -6.85
CA ILE A 50 -0.01 0.87 -7.92
C ILE A 50 0.02 -0.56 -7.34
N THR A 51 0.59 -0.75 -6.16
CA THR A 51 0.61 -2.04 -5.47
C THR A 51 -0.80 -2.50 -5.13
N ALA A 52 -1.67 -1.60 -4.67
CA ALA A 52 -3.08 -1.87 -4.43
C ALA A 52 -3.82 -2.30 -5.71
N LEU A 53 -3.53 -1.67 -6.85
CA LEU A 53 -4.08 -2.09 -8.14
C LEU A 53 -3.58 -3.48 -8.56
N ALA A 54 -2.31 -3.80 -8.32
CA ALA A 54 -1.75 -5.13 -8.59
C ALA A 54 -2.43 -6.22 -7.73
N GLY A 55 -2.84 -5.87 -6.51
CA GLY A 55 -3.56 -6.75 -5.59
C GLY A 55 -4.98 -7.14 -6.03
N LEU A 56 -5.55 -6.50 -7.06
CA LEU A 56 -6.90 -6.83 -7.57
C LEU A 56 -6.99 -8.20 -8.27
N HIS A 57 -5.87 -8.85 -8.58
CA HIS A 57 -5.81 -10.11 -9.35
C HIS A 57 -5.98 -11.37 -8.48
N ASP A 58 -5.91 -11.28 -7.15
CA ASP A 58 -6.01 -12.46 -6.30
C ASP A 58 -7.48 -12.89 -6.11
N GLU A 59 -7.92 -13.85 -6.94
CA GLU A 59 -9.22 -14.53 -6.79
C GLU A 59 -9.24 -15.52 -5.59
N ASP A 60 -8.08 -15.78 -4.97
CA ASP A 60 -7.93 -16.55 -3.72
C ASP A 60 -8.02 -15.57 -2.52
N GLU A 61 -9.25 -15.18 -2.18
CA GLU A 61 -9.64 -14.13 -1.23
C GLU A 61 -8.94 -14.14 0.15
N ARG A 62 -7.84 -13.39 0.28
CA ARG A 62 -7.43 -12.76 1.56
C ARG A 62 -7.15 -11.27 1.48
N PHE A 63 -6.95 -10.72 0.29
CA PHE A 63 -6.57 -9.33 0.07
C PHE A 63 -7.28 -8.74 -1.15
N ASP A 64 -8.59 -8.97 -1.31
CA ASP A 64 -9.39 -8.21 -2.28
C ASP A 64 -9.28 -6.73 -1.84
N THR A 65 -8.49 -5.96 -2.58
CA THR A 65 -8.24 -4.55 -2.26
C THR A 65 -9.59 -3.85 -2.25
N ALA A 66 -9.97 -3.31 -1.08
CA ALA A 66 -11.30 -2.74 -0.96
C ALA A 66 -11.41 -1.53 -1.89
N ARG A 67 -12.59 -1.35 -2.47
CA ARG A 67 -12.90 -0.16 -3.28
C ARG A 67 -12.60 1.15 -2.51
N GLU A 68 -12.71 1.11 -1.19
CA GLU A 68 -12.39 2.18 -0.26
C GLU A 68 -10.89 2.52 -0.24
N ASP A 69 -10.00 1.53 -0.32
CA ASP A 69 -8.55 1.75 -0.40
C ASP A 69 -8.20 2.49 -1.70
N LEU A 70 -8.76 2.06 -2.84
CA LEU A 70 -8.52 2.72 -4.12
C LEU A 70 -9.04 4.17 -4.13
N LEU A 71 -10.19 4.42 -3.50
CA LEU A 71 -10.70 5.78 -3.31
C LEU A 71 -9.77 6.62 -2.42
N TYR A 72 -9.26 6.04 -1.34
CA TYR A 72 -8.30 6.71 -0.46
C TYR A 72 -7.02 7.07 -1.22
N PHE A 73 -6.41 6.12 -1.94
CA PHE A 73 -5.21 6.36 -2.73
C PHE A 73 -5.45 7.42 -3.82
N ARG A 74 -6.58 7.40 -4.52
CA ARG A 74 -6.96 8.46 -5.47
C ARG A 74 -6.96 9.83 -4.82
N ASN A 75 -7.58 9.97 -3.65
CA ASN A 75 -7.68 11.26 -2.96
C ASN A 75 -6.31 11.74 -2.43
N CYS A 76 -5.47 10.82 -1.96
CA CYS A 76 -4.08 11.11 -1.60
C CYS A 76 -3.27 11.56 -2.83
N LEU A 77 -3.43 10.87 -3.96
CA LEU A 77 -2.81 11.26 -5.21
C LEU A 77 -3.35 12.59 -5.74
N LEU A 78 -4.58 13.00 -5.44
CA LEU A 78 -5.11 14.33 -5.78
C LEU A 78 -4.70 15.44 -4.78
N LYS A 79 -4.03 15.09 -3.69
CA LYS A 79 -3.71 15.98 -2.55
C LYS A 79 -4.97 16.52 -1.84
N GLU A 80 -6.09 15.83 -1.97
CA GLU A 80 -7.33 16.13 -1.25
C GLU A 80 -7.27 15.62 0.20
N THR A 81 -6.52 14.53 0.41
CA THR A 81 -6.33 13.90 1.73
C THR A 81 -4.83 13.68 1.99
N PRO A 82 -4.32 13.96 3.21
CA PRO A 82 -2.93 13.62 3.55
C PRO A 82 -2.72 12.10 3.56
N TYR A 83 -1.54 11.65 3.13
CA TYR A 83 -1.17 10.24 3.19
C TYR A 83 -0.74 9.86 4.61
N LEU A 84 -1.52 9.01 5.27
CA LEU A 84 -1.25 8.49 6.61
C LEU A 84 -0.64 7.09 6.51
N VAL A 85 0.62 6.95 6.90
CA VAL A 85 1.28 5.66 7.11
C VAL A 85 1.06 5.26 8.56
N SER A 86 0.14 4.34 8.81
CA SER A 86 -0.03 3.75 10.15
C SER A 86 0.98 2.62 10.30
N ILE A 87 2.07 2.87 11.01
CA ILE A 87 3.02 1.83 11.40
C ILE A 87 2.42 1.12 12.62
N GLU A 88 1.68 0.04 12.40
CA GLU A 88 1.32 -0.86 13.48
C GLU A 88 2.56 -1.64 13.91
N PHE A 89 3.16 -1.23 15.03
CA PHE A 89 4.21 -2.02 15.66
C PHE A 89 3.56 -3.30 16.22
N PRO A 90 4.00 -4.50 15.83
CA PRO A 90 3.62 -5.69 16.56
C PRO A 90 4.09 -5.49 18.00
N ALA A 91 3.14 -5.42 18.93
CA ALA A 91 3.43 -5.30 20.34
C ALA A 91 4.37 -6.46 20.71
N LYS A 92 5.67 -6.16 20.87
CA LYS A 92 6.59 -7.07 21.54
C LYS A 92 5.96 -7.35 22.89
N GLN A 93 5.54 -8.60 23.12
CA GLN A 93 5.40 -9.13 24.46
C GLN A 93 6.78 -9.03 25.10
N VAL A 94 7.04 -7.92 25.79
CA VAL A 94 8.14 -7.82 26.73
C VAL A 94 7.69 -8.64 27.93
N ALA A 95 7.99 -9.94 27.87
CA ALA A 95 8.06 -10.74 29.08
C ALA A 95 9.18 -10.14 29.92
N GLU A 96 8.77 -9.37 30.92
CA GLU A 96 9.58 -8.95 32.04
C GLU A 96 10.00 -10.21 32.82
N GLU A 97 11.02 -10.92 32.34
CA GLU A 97 11.82 -11.77 33.22
C GLU A 97 12.73 -10.82 34.00
N ALA A 98 12.24 -10.37 35.15
CA ALA A 98 13.08 -9.81 36.20
C ALA A 98 14.10 -10.89 36.58
N ASP A 99 15.32 -10.74 36.06
CA ASP A 99 16.51 -11.42 36.55
C ASP A 99 16.69 -11.02 38.03
N GLU A 100 16.26 -11.90 38.95
CA GLU A 100 16.52 -11.76 40.38
C GLU A 100 18.02 -11.99 40.62
N TYR A 101 18.82 -10.96 40.34
CA TYR A 101 20.22 -10.90 40.73
C TYR A 101 20.28 -10.81 42.27
N LYS A 102 20.62 -11.92 42.93
CA LYS A 102 21.01 -11.93 44.35
C LYS A 102 22.50 -11.64 44.46
N PRO A 103 22.93 -10.45 44.92
CA PRO A 103 24.31 -10.24 45.32
C PRO A 103 24.62 -11.13 46.54
N GLY A 104 25.79 -11.75 46.53
CA GLY A 104 26.23 -12.68 47.55
C GLY A 104 26.32 -12.07 48.95
N GLU A 105 26.04 -12.91 49.95
CA GLU A 105 26.47 -12.70 51.33
C GLU A 105 27.57 -13.72 51.66
N GLU A 106 28.53 -13.22 52.44
CA GLU A 106 29.87 -13.74 52.76
C GLU A 106 29.94 -15.11 53.44
#